data_AF-A0A936USB4-F1
#
_entry.id   AF-A0A936USB4-F1
#
_cell.length_a   1.000
_cell.length_b   1.000
_cell.length_c   1.000
_cell.angle_alpha   90.00
_cell.angle_beta   90.00
_cell.angle_gamma   90.00
#
_symmetry.space_group_name_H-M   'P 1'
#
loop_
_entity.id
_entity.type
_entity.pdbx_description
1 polymer ?
#
loop_
_entity_poly.entity_id
_entity_poly.type
_entity_poly.pdbx_seq_one_letter_code
_entity_poly.pdbx_strand_id
1 'polypeptide(L)'
;MSNPAFNRLEKDARSGYVGFNDGRSANPPANLGQATAQHAGTDQLTYEQLQQMYAHPSANPVQTDRVTMDDVIMKTLSLFGIVLVTGAVGWVTAANNPQLGVMLWMGGMIGTLILGLVIAFKKTLSVPLILGYAVLEGLFLGAVSEFFNARYAGIVGQAVMATVATFAGMFLAYKAGWIKVTDKFRRIMVMAITGYAIFAVVNFIYAMVTNTSFGIGGSGPIGIGISLVAVGLASMTLALDFDAIDYAVRTGAPRQYSWLLAHGLIVTLVWLYIEFLRLIARFRE
;
A
#
# COMPACT_ATOMS: atom_id res chain seq x y z
N MET A 1 -35.13 28.77 -39.39
CA MET A 1 -35.30 28.78 -37.92
C MET A 1 -33.93 28.53 -37.30
N SER A 2 -33.21 29.60 -36.97
CA SER A 2 -31.85 29.55 -36.42
C SER A 2 -31.92 29.19 -34.94
N ASN A 3 -31.30 28.07 -34.58
CA ASN A 3 -31.24 27.59 -33.21
C ASN A 3 -30.22 28.42 -32.41
N PRO A 4 -30.63 29.11 -31.33
CA PRO A 4 -29.80 30.06 -30.59
C PRO A 4 -28.58 29.43 -29.89
N ALA A 5 -28.53 28.10 -29.75
CA ALA A 5 -27.37 27.40 -29.20
C ALA A 5 -26.15 27.43 -30.15
N PHE A 6 -26.37 27.32 -31.47
CA PHE A 6 -25.29 27.29 -32.46
C PHE A 6 -24.68 28.68 -32.70
N ASN A 7 -25.47 29.75 -32.56
CA ASN A 7 -24.98 31.12 -32.64
C ASN A 7 -24.02 31.49 -31.49
N ARG A 8 -24.08 30.79 -30.35
CA ARG A 8 -23.14 31.01 -29.23
C ARG A 8 -21.79 30.34 -29.49
N LEU A 9 -21.81 29.13 -30.05
CA LEU A 9 -20.59 28.39 -30.41
C LEU A 9 -19.80 29.10 -31.53
N GLU A 10 -20.47 29.68 -32.52
CA GLU A 10 -19.77 30.43 -33.57
C GLU A 10 -19.23 31.78 -33.07
N LYS A 11 -19.91 32.40 -32.09
CA LYS A 11 -19.45 33.64 -31.47
C LYS A 11 -18.23 33.42 -30.57
N ASP A 12 -18.21 32.32 -29.83
CA ASP A 12 -17.07 31.92 -28.99
C ASP A 12 -15.89 31.43 -29.84
N ALA A 13 -16.15 30.73 -30.95
CA ALA A 13 -15.11 30.30 -31.89
C ALA A 13 -14.46 31.48 -32.65
N ARG A 14 -15.23 32.53 -32.97
CA ARG A 14 -14.70 33.77 -33.57
C ARG A 14 -14.01 34.68 -32.54
N SER A 15 -14.40 34.62 -31.26
CA SER A 15 -13.79 35.41 -30.18
C SER A 15 -12.46 34.83 -29.66
N GLY A 16 -12.11 33.60 -30.04
CA GLY A 16 -10.88 32.92 -29.61
C GLY A 16 -9.62 33.24 -30.43
N TYR A 17 -9.74 33.98 -31.55
CA TYR A 17 -8.59 34.45 -32.32
C TYR A 17 -8.28 35.90 -31.95
N VAL A 18 -7.31 36.07 -31.04
CA VAL A 18 -6.73 37.37 -30.71
C VAL A 18 -5.88 37.82 -31.90
N GLY A 19 -6.43 38.74 -32.69
CA GLY A 19 -5.70 39.48 -33.71
C GLY A 19 -4.77 40.51 -33.05
N PHE A 20 -3.53 40.54 -33.51
CA PHE A 20 -2.61 41.66 -33.29
C PHE A 20 -3.15 42.90 -34.02
N ASN A 21 -3.47 43.99 -33.31
CA ASN A 21 -3.28 45.33 -33.86
C ASN A 21 -3.25 46.46 -32.80
N ASP A 22 -2.48 47.50 -33.16
CA ASP A 22 -1.92 48.59 -32.36
C ASP A 22 -2.88 49.62 -31.71
N GLY A 23 -2.43 50.10 -30.52
CA GLY A 23 -2.32 51.50 -30.10
C GLY A 23 -3.48 52.50 -30.26
N ARG A 24 -3.96 53.07 -29.12
CA ARG A 24 -3.84 54.52 -28.76
C ARG A 24 -4.68 54.92 -27.52
N SER A 25 -3.95 55.53 -26.59
CA SER A 25 -4.25 56.56 -25.58
C SER A 25 -5.68 57.06 -25.31
N ALA A 26 -6.09 57.04 -24.03
CA ALA A 26 -6.72 58.17 -23.32
C ALA A 26 -6.72 57.95 -21.79
N ASN A 27 -6.36 58.98 -21.02
CA ASN A 27 -6.26 59.06 -19.54
C ASN A 27 -7.06 60.32 -19.10
N PRO A 28 -7.36 60.63 -17.80
CA PRO A 28 -7.56 59.86 -16.54
C PRO A 28 -8.92 60.30 -15.83
N PRO A 29 -9.24 60.19 -14.51
CA PRO A 29 -8.44 60.56 -13.31
C PRO A 29 -8.43 59.59 -12.09
N ALA A 30 -7.25 59.57 -11.43
CA ALA A 30 -6.91 59.52 -10.00
C ALA A 30 -7.77 58.77 -8.95
N ASN A 31 -7.19 57.73 -8.31
CA ASN A 31 -6.93 57.77 -6.86
C ASN A 31 -5.86 56.73 -6.39
N LEU A 32 -4.91 57.24 -5.61
CA LEU A 32 -3.92 56.68 -4.68
C LEU A 32 -3.74 55.15 -4.52
N GLY A 33 -2.47 54.68 -4.66
CA GLY A 33 -1.93 53.59 -3.84
C GLY A 33 -1.18 52.46 -4.58
N GLN A 34 0.15 52.46 -4.44
CA GLN A 34 1.07 51.30 -4.44
C GLN A 34 0.81 50.11 -5.39
N ALA A 35 1.56 50.06 -6.49
CA ALA A 35 2.15 48.83 -7.06
C ALA A 35 3.05 49.21 -8.26
N THR A 36 4.35 48.91 -8.22
CA THR A 36 5.18 48.87 -9.43
C THR A 36 4.85 47.57 -10.18
N ALA A 37 3.75 47.60 -10.92
CA ALA A 37 3.41 46.63 -11.95
C ALA A 37 4.06 47.08 -13.26
N GLN A 38 5.13 46.40 -13.66
CA GLN A 38 5.76 46.63 -14.96
C GLN A 38 4.99 45.82 -16.01
N HIS A 39 4.47 46.57 -16.99
CA HIS A 39 3.56 46.12 -18.03
C HIS A 39 4.18 45.12 -19.01
N ALA A 40 3.31 44.26 -19.52
CA ALA A 40 3.44 43.38 -20.67
C ALA A 40 4.23 44.00 -21.84
N GLY A 41 5.44 43.48 -22.06
CA GLY A 41 6.09 43.45 -23.36
C GLY A 41 6.03 42.02 -23.87
N THR A 42 5.77 41.85 -25.17
CA THR A 42 5.93 40.58 -25.87
C THR A 42 7.42 40.22 -25.87
N ASP A 43 7.92 39.71 -24.75
CA ASP A 43 9.29 39.22 -24.65
C ASP A 43 9.40 37.97 -25.54
N GLN A 44 9.87 38.20 -26.76
CA GLN A 44 10.38 37.14 -27.61
C GLN A 44 11.51 36.49 -26.82
N LEU A 45 11.23 35.30 -26.27
CA LEU A 45 12.22 34.46 -25.60
C LEU A 45 13.48 34.44 -26.47
N THR A 46 14.59 34.96 -25.93
CA THR A 46 15.82 35.10 -26.71
C THR A 46 16.31 33.72 -27.12
N TYR A 47 16.95 33.59 -28.29
CA TYR A 47 17.41 32.29 -28.80
C TYR A 47 18.23 31.51 -27.76
N GLU A 48 19.04 32.22 -26.95
CA GLU A 48 19.78 31.64 -25.83
C GLU A 48 18.89 31.13 -24.69
N GLN A 49 17.80 31.82 -24.35
CA GLN A 49 16.85 31.37 -23.31
C GLN A 49 16.09 30.11 -23.75
N LEU A 50 15.71 30.02 -25.03
CA LEU A 50 15.13 28.79 -25.60
C LEU A 50 16.15 27.65 -25.57
N GLN A 51 17.40 27.92 -25.96
CA GLN A 51 18.47 26.92 -25.92
C GLN A 51 18.77 26.45 -24.50
N GLN A 52 18.67 27.33 -23.49
CA GLN A 52 18.78 26.97 -22.07
C GLN A 52 17.57 26.16 -21.55
N MET A 53 16.35 26.43 -22.03
CA MET A 53 15.19 25.58 -21.73
C MET A 53 15.31 24.18 -22.35
N TYR A 54 15.86 24.07 -23.57
CA TYR A 54 16.13 22.77 -24.21
C TYR A 54 17.36 22.04 -23.64
N ALA A 55 18.34 22.79 -23.14
CA ALA A 55 19.55 22.25 -22.52
C ALA A 55 19.37 21.90 -21.03
N HIS A 56 18.22 22.22 -20.44
CA HIS A 56 17.95 21.87 -19.06
C HIS A 56 17.84 20.33 -18.92
N PRO A 57 18.58 19.72 -17.97
CA PRO A 57 18.46 18.28 -17.72
C PRO A 57 17.01 17.88 -17.46
N SER A 58 16.57 16.76 -18.01
CA SER A 58 15.23 16.21 -17.74
C SER A 58 15.02 16.10 -16.23
N ALA A 59 13.87 16.58 -15.73
CA ALA A 59 13.58 16.63 -14.30
C ALA A 59 13.81 15.27 -13.62
N ASN A 60 14.52 15.29 -12.49
CA ASN A 60 14.73 14.08 -11.69
C ASN A 60 13.40 13.56 -11.13
N PRO A 61 13.24 12.24 -10.88
CA PRO A 61 12.02 11.68 -10.28
C PRO A 61 11.62 12.35 -8.95
N VAL A 62 12.62 12.80 -8.18
CA VAL A 62 12.45 13.57 -6.94
C VAL A 62 11.83 14.95 -7.17
N GLN A 63 12.09 15.57 -8.33
CA GLN A 63 11.53 16.88 -8.72
C GLN A 63 10.13 16.75 -9.34
N THR A 64 9.78 15.56 -9.84
CA THR A 64 8.46 15.32 -10.47
C THR A 64 7.43 14.74 -9.47
N ASP A 65 7.82 14.54 -8.21
CA ASP A 65 7.00 13.93 -7.15
C ASP A 65 6.36 12.59 -7.55
N ARG A 66 7.13 11.76 -8.28
CA ARG A 66 6.70 10.44 -8.76
C ARG A 66 7.23 9.32 -7.87
N VAL A 67 6.48 8.23 -7.81
CA VAL A 67 6.87 7.02 -7.12
C VAL A 67 8.07 6.38 -7.82
N THR A 68 9.05 5.93 -7.03
CA THR A 68 10.22 5.20 -7.53
C THR A 68 10.38 3.88 -6.77
N MET A 69 11.06 2.91 -7.39
CA MET A 69 11.31 1.61 -6.77
C MET A 69 12.10 1.76 -5.47
N ASP A 70 13.13 2.60 -5.46
CA ASP A 70 13.95 2.88 -4.28
C ASP A 70 13.12 3.47 -3.14
N ASP A 71 12.15 4.35 -3.46
CA ASP A 71 11.29 5.00 -2.48
C ASP A 71 10.28 4.02 -1.84
N VAL A 72 9.85 2.99 -2.58
CA VAL A 72 9.05 1.88 -2.06
C VAL A 72 9.90 0.97 -1.19
N ILE A 73 11.08 0.55 -1.67
CA ILE A 73 12.00 -0.32 -0.91
C ILE A 73 12.35 0.30 0.44
N MET A 74 12.73 1.58 0.46
CA MET A 74 13.08 2.27 1.70
C MET A 74 11.92 2.35 2.68
N LYS A 75 10.69 2.53 2.20
CA LYS A 75 9.49 2.54 3.06
C LYS A 75 9.12 1.15 3.56
N THR A 76 9.23 0.13 2.71
CA THR A 76 9.04 -1.25 3.13
C THR A 76 10.03 -1.61 4.23
N LEU A 77 11.32 -1.29 4.06
CA LEU A 77 12.33 -1.53 5.09
C LEU A 77 12.05 -0.75 6.38
N SER A 78 11.61 0.51 6.26
CA SER A 78 11.25 1.33 7.43
C SER A 78 10.05 0.75 8.19
N LEU A 79 8.98 0.37 7.49
CA LEU A 79 7.80 -0.26 8.07
C LEU A 79 8.13 -1.63 8.67
N PHE A 80 8.94 -2.43 7.97
CA PHE A 80 9.41 -3.71 8.47
C PHE A 80 10.22 -3.55 9.76
N GLY A 81 11.13 -2.56 9.81
CA GLY A 81 11.87 -2.22 11.02
C GLY A 81 10.96 -1.86 12.20
N ILE A 82 9.90 -1.08 11.95
CA ILE A 82 8.88 -0.76 12.97
C ILE A 82 8.20 -2.04 13.45
N VAL A 83 7.71 -2.89 12.54
CA VAL A 83 7.03 -4.16 12.86
C VAL A 83 7.95 -5.08 13.68
N LEU A 84 9.24 -5.15 13.37
CA LEU A 84 10.20 -5.96 14.12
C LEU A 84 10.45 -5.42 15.52
N VAL A 85 10.66 -4.11 15.66
CA VAL A 85 10.89 -3.47 16.97
C VAL A 85 9.66 -3.63 17.86
N THR A 86 8.48 -3.30 17.35
CA THR A 86 7.24 -3.43 18.13
C THR A 86 6.84 -4.89 18.33
N GLY A 87 7.21 -5.78 17.40
CA GLY A 87 7.10 -7.23 17.57
C GLY A 87 7.96 -7.78 18.70
N ALA A 88 9.21 -7.32 18.82
CA ALA A 88 10.05 -7.69 19.95
C ALA A 88 9.44 -7.20 21.28
N VAL A 89 8.87 -5.99 21.31
CA VAL A 89 8.15 -5.48 22.49
C VAL A 89 6.92 -6.34 22.80
N GLY A 90 6.13 -6.70 21.78
CA GLY A 90 4.95 -7.56 21.93
C GLY A 90 5.32 -8.95 22.46
N TRP A 91 6.40 -9.54 21.94
CA TRP A 91 6.96 -10.81 22.41
C TRP A 91 7.35 -10.75 23.87
N VAL A 92 8.22 -9.79 24.25
CA VAL A 92 8.72 -9.67 25.62
C VAL A 92 7.57 -9.41 26.59
N THR A 93 6.60 -8.60 26.19
CA THR A 93 5.41 -8.34 27.02
C THR A 93 4.58 -9.61 27.22
N ALA A 94 4.35 -10.40 26.15
CA ALA A 94 3.60 -11.65 26.21
C ALA A 94 4.32 -12.73 27.03
N ALA A 95 5.65 -12.83 26.91
CA ALA A 95 6.48 -13.79 27.62
C ALA A 95 6.48 -13.52 29.14
N ASN A 96 6.55 -12.24 29.54
CA ASN A 96 6.54 -11.86 30.95
C ASN A 96 5.14 -11.90 31.57
N ASN A 97 4.10 -11.56 30.80
CA ASN A 97 2.72 -11.46 31.26
C ASN A 97 1.75 -12.14 30.28
N PRO A 98 1.47 -13.44 30.45
CA PRO A 98 0.61 -14.19 29.53
C PRO A 98 -0.78 -13.56 29.32
N GLN A 99 -1.36 -12.94 30.35
CA GLN A 99 -2.65 -12.25 30.25
C GLN A 99 -2.58 -11.01 29.35
N LEU A 100 -1.52 -10.21 29.46
CA LEU A 100 -1.29 -9.09 28.54
C LEU A 100 -0.95 -9.59 27.14
N GLY A 101 -0.26 -10.73 27.01
CA GLY A 101 -0.01 -11.39 25.74
C GLY A 101 -1.31 -11.76 25.01
N VAL A 102 -2.28 -12.36 25.70
CA VAL A 102 -3.60 -12.65 25.13
C VAL A 102 -4.35 -11.37 24.75
N MET A 103 -4.26 -10.32 25.56
CA MET A 103 -4.88 -9.02 25.25
C MET A 103 -4.23 -8.36 24.02
N LEU A 104 -2.91 -8.42 23.88
CA LEU A 104 -2.17 -7.94 22.70
C LEU A 104 -2.49 -8.77 21.46
N TRP A 105 -2.65 -10.08 21.60
CA TRP A 105 -3.04 -10.94 20.51
C TRP A 105 -4.47 -10.63 20.03
N MET A 106 -5.46 -10.67 20.92
CA MET A 106 -6.86 -10.46 20.55
C MET A 106 -7.15 -8.99 20.20
N GLY A 107 -6.69 -8.07 21.04
CA GLY A 107 -6.84 -6.63 20.83
C GLY A 107 -6.05 -6.13 19.63
N GLY A 108 -4.85 -6.70 19.40
CA GLY A 108 -4.05 -6.41 18.22
C GLY A 108 -4.71 -6.91 16.93
N MET A 109 -5.29 -8.11 16.91
CA MET A 109 -6.01 -8.63 15.75
C MET A 109 -7.25 -7.81 15.39
N ILE A 110 -8.04 -7.42 16.39
CA ILE A 110 -9.20 -6.54 16.20
C ILE A 110 -8.73 -5.14 15.77
N GLY A 111 -7.70 -4.62 16.42
CA GLY A 111 -7.11 -3.31 16.13
C GLY A 111 -6.60 -3.22 14.69
N THR A 112 -5.83 -4.20 14.22
CA THR A 112 -5.33 -4.25 12.84
C THR A 112 -6.46 -4.47 11.83
N LEU A 113 -7.48 -5.28 12.15
CA LEU A 113 -8.64 -5.44 11.28
C LEU A 113 -9.42 -4.13 11.11
N ILE A 114 -9.71 -3.42 12.22
CA ILE A 114 -10.40 -2.13 12.18
C ILE A 114 -9.56 -1.11 11.42
N LEU A 115 -8.27 -1.00 11.73
CA LEU A 115 -7.41 0.01 11.14
C LEU A 115 -7.16 -0.28 9.65
N GLY A 116 -7.06 -1.55 9.27
CA GLY A 116 -7.00 -1.99 7.87
C GLY A 116 -8.28 -1.63 7.11
N LEU A 117 -9.44 -1.80 7.73
CA LEU A 117 -10.72 -1.39 7.15
C LEU A 117 -10.83 0.14 7.00
N VAL A 118 -10.36 0.89 7.99
CA VAL A 118 -10.28 2.36 7.92
C VAL A 118 -9.38 2.78 6.77
N ILE A 119 -8.19 2.18 6.62
CA ILE A 119 -7.28 2.48 5.50
C ILE A 119 -7.93 2.12 4.15
N ALA A 120 -8.64 1.00 4.06
CA ALA A 120 -9.31 0.56 2.84
C ALA A 120 -10.44 1.51 2.38
N PHE A 121 -11.21 2.08 3.31
CA PHE A 121 -12.31 3.00 2.98
C PHE A 121 -11.90 4.47 2.91
N LYS A 122 -10.71 4.83 3.41
CA LYS A 122 -10.27 6.22 3.41
C LYS A 122 -9.87 6.65 2.00
N LYS A 123 -10.55 7.68 1.48
CA LYS A 123 -10.28 8.24 0.14
C LYS A 123 -8.93 8.95 0.02
N THR A 124 -8.32 9.33 1.16
CA THR A 124 -7.04 10.04 1.21
C THR A 124 -5.99 9.19 1.91
N LEU A 125 -4.81 9.14 1.30
CA LEU A 125 -3.66 8.48 1.90
C LEU A 125 -3.23 9.20 3.18
N SER A 126 -2.90 8.43 4.22
CA SER A 126 -2.45 8.99 5.50
C SER A 126 -1.29 8.19 6.06
N VAL A 127 -0.08 8.76 5.95
CA VAL A 127 1.15 8.17 6.47
C VAL A 127 1.08 7.87 7.98
N PRO A 128 0.55 8.76 8.84
CA PRO A 128 0.41 8.46 10.27
C PRO A 128 -0.45 7.22 10.56
N LEU A 129 -1.50 6.97 9.77
CA LEU A 129 -2.31 5.76 9.93
C LEU A 129 -1.54 4.50 9.55
N ILE A 130 -0.74 4.55 8.48
CA ILE A 130 0.10 3.44 8.05
C ILE A 130 1.14 3.10 9.12
N LEU A 131 1.78 4.13 9.70
CA LEU A 131 2.74 3.95 10.79
C LEU A 131 2.07 3.40 12.05
N GLY A 132 0.90 3.92 12.42
CA GLY A 132 0.11 3.41 13.54
C GLY A 132 -0.30 1.96 13.34
N TYR A 133 -0.66 1.58 12.11
CA TYR A 133 -0.93 0.20 11.74
C TYR A 133 0.31 -0.68 11.95
N ALA A 134 1.46 -0.30 11.40
CA ALA A 134 2.69 -1.08 11.54
C ALA A 134 3.09 -1.31 13.02
N VAL A 135 2.88 -0.31 13.88
CA VAL A 135 3.11 -0.44 15.32
C VAL A 135 2.19 -1.49 15.94
N LEU A 136 0.88 -1.38 15.71
CA LEU A 136 -0.11 -2.32 16.24
C LEU A 136 0.07 -3.73 15.68
N GLU A 137 0.38 -3.83 14.39
CA GLU A 137 0.65 -5.07 13.69
C GLU A 137 1.87 -5.78 14.28
N GLY A 138 2.97 -5.07 14.53
CA GLY A 138 4.12 -5.68 15.18
C GLY A 138 3.80 -6.14 16.61
N LEU A 139 3.13 -5.32 17.44
CA LEU A 139 2.71 -5.73 18.79
C LEU A 139 1.86 -7.01 18.78
N PHE A 140 0.88 -7.06 17.87
CA PHE A 140 0.05 -8.24 17.60
C PHE A 140 0.91 -9.44 17.20
N LEU A 141 1.79 -9.26 16.23
CA LEU A 141 2.64 -10.31 15.68
C LEU A 141 3.57 -10.91 16.74
N GLY A 142 4.15 -10.05 17.59
CA GLY A 142 5.00 -10.46 18.70
C GLY A 142 4.27 -11.35 19.70
N ALA A 143 3.06 -10.93 20.10
CA ALA A 143 2.22 -11.70 21.01
C ALA A 143 1.77 -13.05 20.43
N VAL A 144 1.37 -13.08 19.15
CA VAL A 144 1.06 -14.32 18.42
C VAL A 144 2.27 -15.25 18.40
N SER A 145 3.43 -14.69 18.06
CA SER A 145 4.65 -15.49 17.90
C SER A 145 5.06 -16.15 19.21
N GLU A 146 4.98 -15.43 20.33
CA GLU A 146 5.26 -16.00 21.65
C GLU A 146 4.21 -17.04 22.06
N PHE A 147 2.92 -16.81 21.76
CA PHE A 147 1.86 -17.80 22.03
C PHE A 147 2.12 -19.15 21.35
N PHE A 148 2.58 -19.13 20.09
CA PHE A 148 2.96 -20.34 19.37
C PHE A 148 4.29 -20.91 19.87
N ASN A 149 5.28 -20.06 20.16
CA ASN A 149 6.59 -20.50 20.63
C ASN A 149 6.53 -21.21 21.99
N ALA A 150 5.67 -20.74 22.91
CA ALA A 150 5.45 -21.36 24.21
C ALA A 150 4.90 -22.79 24.12
N ARG A 151 4.23 -23.14 23.01
CA ARG A 151 3.70 -24.50 22.73
C ARG A 151 4.62 -25.31 21.83
N TYR A 152 5.25 -24.66 20.85
CA TYR A 152 6.06 -25.27 19.82
C TYR A 152 7.40 -24.54 19.74
N ALA A 153 8.34 -24.95 20.61
CA ALA A 153 9.67 -24.35 20.63
C ALA A 153 10.31 -24.37 19.22
N GLY A 154 10.88 -23.23 18.82
CA GLY A 154 11.57 -23.05 17.53
C GLY A 154 10.68 -22.83 16.31
N ILE A 155 9.34 -22.85 16.47
CA ILE A 155 8.40 -22.67 15.35
C ILE A 155 8.56 -21.33 14.64
N VAL A 156 8.89 -20.28 15.40
CA VAL A 156 9.03 -18.91 14.91
C VAL A 156 10.19 -18.81 13.92
N GLY A 157 11.34 -19.39 14.26
CA GLY A 157 12.49 -19.42 13.34
C GLY A 157 12.18 -20.16 12.05
N GLN A 158 11.46 -21.28 12.13
CA GLN A 158 11.01 -22.04 10.95
C GLN A 158 10.04 -21.22 10.08
N ALA A 159 9.06 -20.56 10.70
CA ALA A 159 8.12 -19.71 9.99
C ALA A 159 8.81 -18.51 9.32
N VAL A 160 9.75 -17.85 10.00
CA VAL A 160 10.55 -16.76 9.41
C VAL A 160 11.33 -17.26 8.19
N MET A 161 12.03 -18.40 8.30
CA MET A 161 12.75 -18.98 7.17
C MET A 161 11.83 -19.32 6.00
N ALA A 162 10.66 -19.90 6.28
CA ALA A 162 9.67 -20.22 5.26
C ALA A 162 9.16 -18.95 4.56
N THR A 163 8.80 -17.90 5.32
CA THR A 163 8.35 -16.62 4.77
C THR A 163 9.42 -15.98 3.89
N VAL A 164 10.68 -15.95 4.33
CA VAL A 164 11.79 -15.37 3.54
C VAL A 164 12.04 -16.18 2.27
N ALA A 165 12.05 -17.52 2.37
CA ALA A 165 12.24 -18.39 1.22
C ALA A 165 11.10 -18.24 0.20
N THR A 166 9.85 -18.19 0.65
CA THR A 166 8.69 -17.98 -0.22
C THR A 166 8.68 -16.57 -0.82
N PHE A 167 8.99 -15.53 -0.05
CA PHE A 167 9.10 -14.18 -0.57
C PHE A 167 10.17 -14.08 -1.67
N ALA A 168 11.37 -14.60 -1.41
CA ALA A 168 12.45 -14.62 -2.40
C ALA A 168 12.07 -15.44 -3.65
N GLY A 169 11.48 -16.62 -3.46
CA GLY A 169 11.00 -17.47 -4.55
C GLY A 169 9.94 -16.78 -5.41
N MET A 170 8.94 -16.16 -4.78
CA MET A 170 7.89 -15.41 -5.47
C MET A 170 8.44 -14.18 -6.20
N PHE A 171 9.35 -13.44 -5.57
CA PHE A 171 10.00 -12.28 -6.18
C PHE A 171 10.81 -12.67 -7.42
N LEU A 172 11.60 -13.75 -7.33
CA LEU A 172 12.37 -14.28 -8.46
C LEU A 172 11.45 -14.79 -9.57
N ALA A 173 10.39 -15.53 -9.23
CA ALA A 173 9.41 -16.03 -10.20
C ALA A 173 8.67 -14.90 -10.92
N TYR A 174 8.32 -13.82 -10.20
CA TYR A 174 7.73 -12.61 -10.77
C TYR A 174 8.72 -11.92 -11.71
N LYS A 175 9.95 -11.65 -11.24
CA LYS A 175 11.00 -10.99 -12.04
C LYS A 175 11.41 -11.78 -13.28
N ALA A 176 11.42 -13.11 -13.20
CA ALA A 176 11.66 -14.00 -14.33
C ALA A 176 10.49 -14.06 -15.33
N GLY A 177 9.34 -13.45 -15.00
CA GLY A 177 8.14 -13.47 -15.84
C GLY A 177 7.43 -14.83 -15.87
N TRP A 178 7.76 -15.74 -14.95
CA TRP A 178 7.07 -17.03 -14.80
C TRP A 178 5.63 -16.84 -14.33
N ILE A 179 5.40 -15.82 -13.50
CA ILE A 179 4.07 -15.44 -13.01
C ILE A 179 3.64 -14.15 -13.70
N LYS A 180 2.61 -14.24 -14.55
CA LYS A 180 2.02 -13.08 -15.23
C LYS A 180 0.73 -12.66 -14.53
N VAL A 181 0.74 -11.48 -13.93
CA VAL A 181 -0.44 -10.88 -13.31
C VAL A 181 -1.32 -10.28 -14.39
N THR A 182 -2.30 -11.06 -14.83
CA THR A 182 -3.33 -10.61 -15.79
C THR A 182 -4.55 -10.06 -15.05
N ASP A 183 -5.42 -9.32 -15.74
CA ASP A 183 -6.69 -8.86 -15.17
C ASP A 183 -7.55 -10.00 -14.64
N LYS A 184 -7.55 -11.16 -15.34
CA LYS A 184 -8.25 -12.36 -14.90
C LYS A 184 -7.65 -12.90 -13.60
N PHE A 185 -6.32 -12.98 -13.52
CA PHE A 185 -5.62 -13.40 -12.30
C PHE A 185 -5.96 -12.47 -11.12
N ARG A 186 -5.89 -11.15 -11.33
CA ARG A 186 -6.22 -10.15 -10.31
C ARG A 186 -7.66 -10.30 -9.81
N ARG A 187 -8.63 -10.47 -10.71
CA ARG A 187 -10.04 -10.70 -10.33
C ARG A 187 -10.24 -11.98 -9.52
N ILE A 188 -9.63 -13.09 -9.95
CA ILE A 188 -9.71 -14.37 -9.22
C ILE A 188 -9.11 -14.23 -7.82
N MET A 189 -7.93 -13.61 -7.73
CA MET A 189 -7.25 -13.40 -6.45
C MET A 189 -8.05 -12.51 -5.51
N VAL A 190 -8.63 -11.39 -5.98
CA VAL A 190 -9.49 -10.54 -5.14
C VAL A 190 -10.68 -11.32 -4.60
N MET A 191 -11.34 -12.14 -5.43
CA MET A 191 -12.44 -13.00 -4.97
C MET A 191 -11.96 -14.04 -3.95
N ALA A 192 -10.80 -14.66 -4.17
CA ALA A 192 -10.23 -15.66 -3.27
C ALA A 192 -9.79 -15.05 -1.93
N ILE A 193 -9.11 -13.90 -1.93
CA ILE A 193 -8.72 -13.15 -0.72
C ILE A 193 -9.97 -12.74 0.06
N THR A 194 -11.00 -12.24 -0.62
CA THR A 194 -12.26 -11.86 0.03
C THR A 194 -12.95 -13.07 0.66
N GLY A 195 -13.02 -14.19 -0.06
CA GLY A 195 -13.57 -15.44 0.46
C GLY A 195 -12.79 -15.97 1.66
N TYR A 196 -11.46 -15.92 1.60
CA TYR A 196 -10.59 -16.29 2.71
C TYR A 196 -10.78 -15.37 3.92
N ALA A 197 -10.89 -14.06 3.70
CA ALA A 197 -11.13 -13.10 4.78
C ALA A 197 -12.45 -13.37 5.52
N ILE A 198 -13.53 -13.66 4.78
CA ILE A 198 -14.81 -14.06 5.37
C ILE A 198 -14.64 -15.36 6.17
N PHE A 199 -13.98 -16.36 5.59
CA PHE A 199 -13.68 -17.62 6.30
C PHE A 199 -12.88 -17.37 7.58
N ALA A 200 -11.84 -16.53 7.54
CA ALA A 200 -10.99 -16.23 8.68
C ALA A 200 -11.79 -15.58 9.82
N VAL A 201 -12.70 -14.65 9.52
CA VAL A 201 -13.59 -14.01 10.50
C VAL A 201 -14.55 -15.04 11.12
N VAL A 202 -15.21 -15.86 10.28
CA VAL A 202 -16.11 -16.92 10.77
C VAL A 202 -15.34 -17.93 11.64
N ASN A 203 -14.15 -18.33 11.19
CA ASN A 203 -13.28 -19.25 11.91
C ASN A 203 -12.85 -18.67 13.27
N PHE A 204 -12.53 -17.38 13.31
CA PHE A 204 -12.17 -16.69 14.55
C PHE A 204 -13.35 -16.66 15.54
N ILE A 205 -14.54 -16.27 15.10
CA ILE A 205 -15.75 -16.27 15.95
C ILE A 205 -16.04 -17.68 16.45
N TYR A 206 -15.95 -18.68 15.57
CA TYR A 206 -16.13 -20.08 15.94
C TYR A 206 -15.11 -20.53 17.00
N ALA A 207 -13.82 -20.21 16.80
CA ALA A 207 -12.75 -20.53 17.74
C ALA A 207 -12.99 -19.90 19.12
N MET A 208 -13.47 -18.66 19.17
CA MET A 208 -13.83 -17.98 20.42
C MET A 208 -15.01 -18.63 21.14
N VAL A 209 -16.08 -18.98 20.42
CA VAL A 209 -17.31 -19.55 21.02
C VAL A 209 -17.08 -20.99 21.49
N THR A 210 -16.27 -21.76 20.75
CA THR A 210 -15.99 -23.17 21.06
C THR A 210 -14.75 -23.40 21.92
N ASN A 211 -13.99 -22.33 22.20
CA ASN A 211 -12.72 -22.38 22.93
C ASN A 211 -11.72 -23.37 22.30
N THR A 212 -11.64 -23.37 20.97
CA THR A 212 -10.73 -24.22 20.20
C THR A 212 -9.55 -23.41 19.66
N SER A 213 -8.34 -23.98 19.71
CA SER A 213 -7.11 -23.26 19.34
C SER A 213 -6.99 -22.95 17.84
N PHE A 214 -7.54 -23.81 16.96
CA PHE A 214 -7.45 -23.66 15.50
C PHE A 214 -8.78 -23.34 14.79
N GLY A 215 -9.90 -23.46 15.50
CA GLY A 215 -11.24 -23.29 14.94
C GLY A 215 -11.66 -24.45 14.02
N ILE A 216 -12.37 -24.11 12.96
CA ILE A 216 -12.90 -25.02 11.94
C ILE A 216 -11.75 -25.79 11.28
N GLY A 217 -11.84 -27.12 11.29
CA GLY A 217 -10.88 -28.05 10.68
C GLY A 217 -9.80 -28.59 11.62
N GLY A 218 -9.62 -28.01 12.82
CA GLY A 218 -8.68 -28.48 13.84
C GLY A 218 -7.24 -28.67 13.32
N SER A 219 -6.50 -29.59 13.95
CA SER A 219 -5.17 -30.08 13.53
C SER A 219 -5.22 -31.27 12.56
N GLY A 220 -6.41 -31.75 12.23
CA GLY A 220 -6.55 -32.87 11.30
C GLY A 220 -6.14 -32.54 9.85
N PRO A 221 -6.15 -33.55 8.95
CA PRO A 221 -5.75 -33.38 7.55
C PRO A 221 -6.50 -32.27 6.80
N ILE A 222 -7.80 -32.09 7.12
CA ILE A 222 -8.61 -31.00 6.57
C ILE A 222 -8.04 -29.64 6.98
N GLY A 223 -7.66 -29.52 8.25
CA GLY A 223 -7.07 -28.33 8.79
C GLY A 223 -5.74 -27.96 8.14
N ILE A 224 -4.89 -28.95 7.88
CA ILE A 224 -3.62 -28.76 7.15
C ILE A 224 -3.91 -28.31 5.71
N GLY A 225 -4.87 -28.94 5.03
CA GLY A 225 -5.29 -28.54 3.68
C GLY A 225 -5.74 -27.08 3.59
N ILE A 226 -6.54 -26.61 4.56
CA ILE A 226 -6.95 -25.20 4.65
C ILE A 226 -5.73 -24.28 4.80
N SER A 227 -4.80 -24.62 5.69
CA SER A 227 -3.58 -23.83 5.89
C SER A 227 -2.68 -23.82 4.65
N LEU A 228 -2.58 -24.92 3.90
CA LEU A 228 -1.83 -24.95 2.64
C LEU A 228 -2.45 -24.04 1.58
N VAL A 229 -3.79 -24.03 1.47
CA VAL A 229 -4.50 -23.10 0.58
C VAL A 229 -4.27 -21.66 1.02
N ALA A 230 -4.30 -21.37 2.32
CA ALA A 230 -4.06 -20.03 2.86
C ALA A 230 -2.62 -19.54 2.58
N VAL A 231 -1.61 -20.39 2.82
CA VAL A 231 -0.20 -20.10 2.48
C VAL A 231 -0.05 -19.88 0.97
N GLY A 232 -0.64 -20.74 0.15
CA GLY A 232 -0.63 -20.59 -1.30
C GLY A 232 -1.25 -19.26 -1.74
N LEU A 233 -2.41 -18.91 -1.19
CA LEU A 233 -3.09 -17.66 -1.49
C LEU A 233 -2.29 -16.42 -1.05
N ALA A 234 -1.74 -16.43 0.16
CA ALA A 234 -0.86 -15.38 0.66
C ALA A 234 0.39 -15.22 -0.22
N SER A 235 1.03 -16.34 -0.60
CA SER A 235 2.18 -16.32 -1.50
C SER A 235 1.85 -15.72 -2.88
N MET A 236 0.72 -16.10 -3.49
CA MET A 236 0.28 -15.54 -4.76
C MET A 236 -0.13 -14.07 -4.66
N THR A 237 -0.52 -13.60 -3.47
CA THR A 237 -0.81 -12.18 -3.22
C THR A 237 0.46 -11.35 -3.31
N LEU A 238 1.63 -11.89 -2.93
CA LEU A 238 2.92 -11.20 -3.17
C LEU A 238 3.14 -10.89 -4.65
N ALA A 239 2.72 -11.75 -5.57
CA ALA A 239 2.82 -11.45 -7.00
C ALA A 239 1.95 -10.25 -7.41
N LEU A 240 0.77 -10.09 -6.80
CA LEU A 240 -0.05 -8.89 -7.00
C LEU A 240 0.61 -7.64 -6.43
N ASP A 241 1.28 -7.75 -5.29
CA ASP A 241 1.98 -6.63 -4.66
C ASP A 241 3.16 -6.17 -5.51
N PHE A 242 3.97 -7.11 -6.01
CA PHE A 242 5.07 -6.80 -6.93
C PHE A 242 4.56 -6.13 -8.22
N ASP A 243 3.46 -6.65 -8.78
CA ASP A 243 2.83 -6.06 -9.96
C ASP A 243 2.25 -4.66 -9.70
N ALA A 244 1.65 -4.44 -8.52
CA ALA A 244 1.16 -3.12 -8.15
C ALA A 244 2.29 -2.09 -8.00
N ILE A 245 3.44 -2.51 -7.45
CA ILE A 245 4.64 -1.67 -7.34
C ILE A 245 5.17 -1.31 -8.73
N ASP A 246 5.38 -2.32 -9.58
CA ASP A 246 5.87 -2.15 -10.95
C ASP A 246 4.92 -1.24 -11.76
N TYR A 247 3.61 -1.47 -11.67
CA TYR A 247 2.60 -0.67 -12.35
C TYR A 247 2.62 0.79 -11.87
N ALA A 248 2.72 1.03 -10.57
CA ALA A 248 2.75 2.39 -10.03
C ALA A 248 4.00 3.17 -10.47
N VAL A 249 5.17 2.50 -10.51
CA VAL A 249 6.42 3.10 -10.99
C VAL A 249 6.32 3.41 -12.50
N ARG A 250 5.82 2.46 -13.30
CA ARG A 250 5.67 2.62 -14.76
C ARG A 250 4.69 3.72 -15.14
N THR A 251 3.60 3.87 -14.38
CA THR A 251 2.59 4.91 -14.61
C THR A 251 2.96 6.26 -14.00
N GLY A 252 4.04 6.33 -13.21
CA GLY A 252 4.49 7.56 -12.57
C GLY A 252 3.50 8.07 -11.52
N ALA A 253 2.90 7.18 -10.74
CA ALA A 253 1.97 7.54 -9.67
C ALA A 253 2.60 8.54 -8.68
N PRO A 254 1.82 9.39 -7.98
CA PRO A 254 2.36 10.35 -7.02
C PRO A 254 3.19 9.66 -5.92
N ARG A 255 4.28 10.30 -5.49
CA ARG A 255 5.26 9.72 -4.56
C ARG A 255 4.63 9.17 -3.29
N GLN A 256 3.60 9.84 -2.77
CA GLN A 256 2.91 9.45 -1.55
C GLN A 256 2.41 7.98 -1.60
N TYR A 257 2.02 7.46 -2.77
CA TYR A 257 1.55 6.08 -2.94
C TYR A 257 2.61 5.03 -2.59
N SER A 258 3.90 5.37 -2.56
CA SER A 258 4.96 4.46 -2.07
C SER A 258 4.69 3.96 -0.65
N TRP A 259 4.09 4.77 0.23
CA TRP A 259 3.70 4.34 1.57
C TRP A 259 2.60 3.28 1.54
N LEU A 260 1.62 3.42 0.65
CA LEU A 260 0.52 2.47 0.50
C LEU A 260 1.01 1.15 -0.08
N LEU A 261 1.88 1.22 -1.10
CA LEU A 261 2.49 0.04 -1.73
C LEU A 261 3.36 -0.73 -0.73
N ALA A 262 4.21 0.00 0.01
CA ALA A 262 5.04 -0.60 1.05
C ALA A 262 4.18 -1.24 2.16
N HIS A 263 3.11 -0.56 2.57
CA HIS A 263 2.17 -1.09 3.57
C HIS A 263 1.48 -2.37 3.10
N GLY A 264 0.92 -2.39 1.88
CA GLY A 264 0.27 -3.58 1.34
C GLY A 264 1.22 -4.78 1.30
N LEU A 265 2.46 -4.56 0.85
CA LEU A 265 3.48 -5.61 0.83
C LEU A 265 3.81 -6.15 2.24
N ILE A 266 3.87 -5.28 3.26
CA ILE A 266 4.11 -5.69 4.64
C ILE A 266 2.93 -6.50 5.20
N VAL A 267 1.70 -6.05 4.95
CA VAL A 267 0.48 -6.77 5.39
C VAL A 267 0.46 -8.19 4.79
N THR A 268 0.78 -8.33 3.50
CA THR A 268 0.87 -9.66 2.86
C THR A 268 1.98 -10.50 3.48
N LEU A 269 3.14 -9.91 3.77
CA LEU A 269 4.26 -10.62 4.37
C LEU A 269 3.94 -11.12 5.79
N VAL A 270 3.29 -10.29 6.61
CA VAL A 270 2.83 -10.64 7.95
C VAL A 270 1.75 -11.72 7.89
N TRP A 271 0.79 -11.58 6.97
CA TRP A 271 -0.23 -12.61 6.75
C TRP A 271 0.41 -13.96 6.38
N LEU A 272 1.33 -13.98 5.41
CA LEU A 272 2.06 -15.19 5.02
C LEU A 272 2.80 -15.83 6.20
N TYR A 273 3.47 -15.03 7.04
CA TYR A 273 4.14 -15.52 8.24
C TYR A 273 3.19 -16.17 9.24
N ILE A 274 2.02 -15.56 9.50
CA ILE A 274 1.02 -16.13 10.42
C ILE A 274 0.49 -17.46 9.86
N GLU A 275 0.28 -17.57 8.53
CA GLU A 275 -0.14 -18.83 7.94
C GLU A 275 0.93 -19.92 8.04
N PHE A 276 2.21 -19.58 7.92
CA PHE A 276 3.29 -20.54 8.17
C PHE A 276 3.35 -20.97 9.64
N LEU A 277 3.21 -20.04 10.60
CA LEU A 277 3.10 -20.39 12.01
C LEU A 277 1.95 -21.39 12.23
N ARG A 278 0.76 -21.10 11.69
CA ARG A 278 -0.41 -21.98 11.83
C ARG A 278 -0.21 -23.33 11.15
N LEU A 279 0.36 -23.35 9.95
CA LEU A 279 0.62 -24.57 9.20
C LEU A 279 1.59 -25.48 9.95
N ILE A 280 2.74 -24.94 10.38
CA ILE A 280 3.76 -25.70 11.10
C ILE A 280 3.21 -26.17 12.45
N ALA A 281 2.41 -25.35 13.14
CA ALA A 281 1.79 -25.74 14.40
C ALA A 281 0.83 -26.93 14.21
N ARG A 282 0.02 -26.95 13.14
CA ARG A 282 -0.87 -28.09 12.84
C ARG A 282 -0.11 -29.37 12.49
N PHE A 283 1.09 -29.26 11.91
CA PHE A 283 1.95 -30.43 11.69
C PHE A 283 2.61 -30.95 12.98
N ARG A 284 2.57 -30.18 14.06
CA ARG A 284 3.21 -30.50 15.35
C ARG A 284 2.23 -30.81 16.48
N GLU A 285 0.92 -30.67 16.24
CA GLU A 285 -0.14 -31.24 17.10
C GLU A 285 -0.31 -32.73 16.87
#